data_AF-A0A4U1LCV5-F1
#
_entry.id   AF-A0A4U1LCV5-F1
#
_cell.length_a   1.000
_cell.length_b   1.000
_cell.length_c   1.000
_cell.angle_alpha   90.00
_cell.angle_beta   90.00
_cell.angle_gamma   90.00
#
_symmetry.space_group_name_H-M   'P 1'
#
loop_
_entity.id
_entity.type
_entity.pdbx_description
1 polymer ?
#
loop_
_entity_poly.entity_id
_entity_poly.type
_entity_poly.pdbx_seq_one_letter_code
_entity_poly.pdbx_strand_id
1 'polypeptide(L)'
;MRELLNTFLDTTKERIKNPFIGAFIFSFVAFNWKPIFVILFASQTIQEKIEIVESEYTGLLYNLWLPILFALFYVLILPYIMWLFDRIASKAVVGRKENVLEQQLFDLRSKQRLAEQESRLEDIRASFRETADLNKKIDILSTQIEERDKTIEVLQTELETAQDDQSRLQNFLRHQNDNSLTEKQKEDFAKKYESFKTSDLYEFFKEVGSEISRRNSVPNNMDDLIIEKFRHTDIIREVRDEENQRTYYEFTKKGEFFWKEYILNLKIVRKPDPKDDLPF
;
A
#
# COMPACT_ATOMS: atom_id res chain seq x y z
N MET A 1 43.39 -70.78 -66.14
CA MET A 1 44.06 -71.05 -64.84
C MET A 1 43.61 -70.10 -63.74
N ARG A 2 43.64 -68.76 -63.93
CA ARG A 2 43.14 -67.81 -62.91
C ARG A 2 41.66 -68.00 -62.55
N GLU A 3 40.80 -68.26 -63.53
CA GLU A 3 39.37 -68.51 -63.27
C GLU A 3 39.15 -69.78 -62.43
N LEU A 4 39.85 -70.88 -62.73
CA LEU A 4 39.76 -72.11 -61.93
C LEU A 4 40.25 -71.89 -60.50
N LEU A 5 41.34 -71.14 -60.30
CA LEU A 5 41.82 -70.77 -58.97
C LEU A 5 40.81 -69.89 -58.23
N ASN A 6 40.21 -68.92 -58.90
CA ASN A 6 39.19 -68.06 -58.30
C ASN A 6 37.94 -68.85 -57.93
N THR A 7 37.45 -69.75 -58.79
CA THR A 7 36.31 -70.63 -58.48
C THR A 7 36.62 -71.59 -57.32
N PHE A 8 37.84 -72.12 -57.24
CA PHE A 8 38.27 -72.94 -56.10
C PHE A 8 38.38 -72.13 -54.80
N LEU A 9 38.92 -70.91 -54.86
CA LEU A 9 39.03 -70.02 -53.70
C LEU A 9 37.65 -69.56 -53.21
N ASP A 10 36.74 -69.22 -54.12
CA ASP A 10 35.39 -68.79 -53.78
C ASP A 10 34.57 -69.90 -53.12
N THR A 11 34.61 -71.12 -53.69
CA THR A 11 33.97 -72.30 -53.08
C THR A 11 34.58 -72.69 -51.74
N THR A 12 35.91 -72.54 -51.58
CA THR A 12 36.59 -72.78 -50.30
C THR A 12 36.22 -71.70 -49.27
N LYS A 13 36.12 -70.43 -49.68
CA LYS A 13 35.73 -69.31 -48.82
C LYS A 13 34.31 -69.46 -48.29
N GLU A 14 33.38 -69.96 -49.10
CA GLU A 14 32.01 -70.27 -48.64
C GLU A 14 31.98 -71.40 -47.61
N ARG A 15 32.83 -72.41 -47.76
CA ARG A 15 32.93 -73.53 -46.79
C ARG A 15 33.63 -73.12 -45.50
N ILE A 16 34.66 -72.28 -45.55
CA ILE A 16 35.35 -71.75 -44.37
C ILE A 16 34.44 -70.84 -43.54
N LYS A 17 33.41 -70.22 -44.13
CA LYS A 17 32.37 -69.50 -43.36
C LYS A 17 31.58 -70.42 -42.42
N ASN A 18 31.58 -71.74 -42.65
CA ASN A 18 31.02 -72.68 -41.68
C ASN A 18 31.94 -72.74 -40.45
N PRO A 19 31.48 -72.35 -39.25
CA PRO A 19 32.30 -72.33 -38.04
C PRO A 19 32.94 -73.68 -37.72
N PHE A 20 32.28 -74.79 -38.06
CA PHE A 20 32.82 -76.13 -37.86
C PHE A 20 33.98 -76.44 -38.81
N ILE A 21 33.86 -76.09 -40.09
CA ILE A 21 34.92 -76.33 -41.07
C ILE A 21 36.15 -75.49 -40.72
N GLY A 22 35.95 -74.22 -40.36
CA GLY A 22 37.03 -73.36 -39.87
C GLY A 22 37.71 -73.94 -38.63
N ALA A 23 36.93 -74.26 -37.59
CA ALA A 23 37.45 -74.83 -36.34
C ALA A 23 38.17 -76.18 -36.57
N PHE A 24 37.67 -77.02 -37.48
CA PHE A 24 38.30 -78.29 -37.84
C PHE A 24 39.62 -78.09 -38.59
N ILE A 25 39.70 -77.16 -39.55
CA ILE A 25 40.97 -76.87 -40.23
C ILE A 25 42.01 -76.37 -39.23
N PHE A 26 41.63 -75.45 -38.34
CA PHE A 26 42.53 -74.94 -37.29
C PHE A 26 42.95 -76.04 -36.31
N SER A 27 42.02 -76.86 -35.82
CA SER A 27 42.35 -77.96 -34.91
C SER A 27 43.20 -79.02 -35.61
N PHE A 28 42.91 -79.34 -36.87
CA PHE A 28 43.67 -80.30 -37.66
C PHE A 28 45.12 -79.86 -37.82
N VAL A 29 45.36 -78.60 -38.19
CA VAL A 29 46.72 -78.05 -38.26
C VAL A 29 47.38 -78.01 -36.88
N ALA A 30 46.64 -77.66 -35.83
CA ALA A 30 47.17 -77.58 -34.47
C ALA A 30 47.58 -78.93 -33.89
N PHE A 31 46.85 -80.01 -34.17
CA PHE A 31 47.21 -81.37 -33.73
C PHE A 31 48.22 -82.03 -34.67
N ASN A 32 48.12 -81.82 -35.98
CA ASN A 32 49.04 -82.38 -36.98
C ASN A 32 50.23 -81.45 -37.29
N TRP A 33 50.61 -80.56 -36.38
CA TRP A 33 51.69 -79.60 -36.62
C TRP A 33 53.02 -80.30 -36.93
N LYS A 34 53.37 -81.36 -36.19
CA LYS A 34 54.65 -82.09 -36.39
C LYS A 34 54.83 -82.62 -37.82
N PRO A 35 53.93 -83.46 -38.38
CA PRO A 35 54.10 -83.96 -39.75
C PRO A 35 54.05 -82.83 -40.79
N ILE A 36 53.24 -81.78 -40.59
CA ILE A 36 53.20 -80.60 -41.47
C ILE A 36 54.58 -79.91 -41.51
N PHE A 37 55.19 -79.68 -40.34
CA PHE A 37 56.49 -79.04 -40.26
C PHE A 37 57.63 -79.93 -40.81
N VAL A 38 57.57 -81.24 -40.60
CA VAL A 38 58.54 -82.19 -41.17
C VAL A 38 58.49 -82.17 -42.70
N ILE A 39 57.29 -82.18 -43.29
CA ILE A 39 57.14 -82.11 -44.75
C ILE A 39 57.68 -80.77 -45.29
N LEU A 40 57.31 -79.65 -44.66
CA LEU A 40 57.61 -78.31 -45.16
C LEU A 40 59.07 -77.88 -44.94
N PHE A 41 59.69 -78.23 -43.81
CA PHE A 41 60.95 -77.62 -43.38
C PHE A 41 62.12 -78.60 -43.19
N ALA A 42 61.88 -79.91 -43.17
CA ALA A 42 62.98 -80.84 -42.96
C ALA A 42 63.91 -80.89 -44.20
N SER A 43 65.21 -81.12 -44.01
CA SER A 43 66.22 -81.08 -45.07
C SER A 43 66.38 -82.39 -45.85
N GLN A 44 65.70 -83.45 -45.42
CA GLN A 44 65.71 -84.78 -46.03
C GLN A 44 65.10 -84.80 -47.44
N THR A 45 65.36 -85.87 -48.18
CA THR A 45 64.72 -86.10 -49.47
C THR A 45 63.20 -86.28 -49.30
N ILE A 46 62.42 -86.01 -50.35
CA ILE A 46 60.94 -86.14 -50.29
C ILE A 46 60.53 -87.55 -49.86
N GLN A 47 61.28 -88.58 -50.31
CA GLN A 47 61.03 -89.97 -49.96
C GLN A 47 61.20 -90.23 -48.46
N GLU A 48 62.31 -89.77 -47.88
CA GLU A 48 62.58 -89.90 -46.45
C GLU A 48 61.55 -89.15 -45.59
N LYS A 49 61.08 -87.97 -46.03
CA LYS A 49 60.03 -87.22 -45.32
C LYS A 49 58.71 -87.98 -45.24
N ILE A 50 58.31 -88.64 -46.33
CA ILE A 50 57.08 -89.44 -46.38
C ILE A 50 57.22 -90.65 -45.45
N GLU A 51 58.38 -91.32 -45.46
CA GLU A 51 58.65 -92.47 -44.60
C GLU A 51 58.63 -92.11 -43.10
N ILE A 52 59.17 -90.95 -42.73
CA ILE A 52 59.09 -90.42 -41.36
C ILE A 52 57.62 -90.15 -40.96
N VAL A 53 56.83 -89.58 -41.86
CA VAL A 53 55.40 -89.30 -41.59
C VAL A 53 54.60 -90.59 -41.45
N GLU A 54 54.86 -91.58 -42.29
CA GLU A 54 54.16 -92.86 -42.28
C GLU A 54 54.53 -93.73 -41.07
N SER A 55 55.79 -93.71 -40.64
CA SER A 55 56.24 -94.50 -39.49
C SER A 55 55.85 -93.89 -38.14
N GLU A 56 55.93 -92.57 -37.99
CA GLU A 56 55.77 -91.91 -36.69
C GLU A 56 54.40 -91.23 -36.50
N TYR A 57 53.68 -90.92 -37.58
CA TYR A 57 52.50 -90.04 -37.53
C TYR A 57 51.26 -90.65 -38.20
N THR A 58 51.01 -91.96 -38.07
CA THR A 58 49.85 -92.66 -38.66
C THR A 58 48.63 -92.82 -37.75
N GLY A 59 48.67 -92.30 -36.52
CA GLY A 59 47.58 -92.44 -35.56
C GLY A 59 46.27 -91.75 -36.00
N LEU A 60 45.33 -92.49 -36.58
CA LEU A 60 44.02 -91.96 -37.03
C LEU A 60 43.22 -91.26 -35.93
N LEU A 61 43.31 -91.74 -34.69
CA LEU A 61 42.65 -91.12 -33.54
C LEU A 61 43.17 -89.70 -33.28
N TYR A 62 44.49 -89.54 -33.29
CA TYR A 62 45.14 -88.26 -33.01
C TYR A 62 45.02 -87.29 -34.19
N ASN A 63 45.18 -87.81 -35.41
CA ASN A 63 45.25 -86.99 -36.60
C ASN A 63 43.89 -86.52 -37.11
N LEU A 64 42.81 -87.29 -36.89
CA LEU A 64 41.49 -87.02 -37.44
C LEU A 64 40.42 -86.84 -36.36
N TRP A 65 40.27 -87.82 -35.47
CA TRP A 65 39.17 -87.81 -34.49
C TRP A 65 39.32 -86.72 -33.42
N LEU A 66 40.53 -86.47 -32.90
CA LEU A 66 40.77 -85.39 -31.94
C LEU A 66 40.48 -84.00 -32.53
N PRO A 67 40.97 -83.64 -33.74
CA PRO A 67 40.56 -82.42 -34.41
C PRO A 67 39.06 -82.25 -34.60
N ILE A 68 38.35 -83.32 -35.00
CA ILE A 68 36.88 -83.31 -35.17
C ILE A 68 36.19 -83.05 -33.83
N LEU A 69 36.59 -83.77 -32.78
CA LEU A 69 36.01 -83.62 -31.45
C LEU A 69 36.26 -82.22 -30.88
N PHE A 70 37.48 -81.70 -31.05
CA PHE A 70 37.82 -80.33 -30.63
C PHE A 70 37.03 -79.28 -31.40
N ALA A 71 36.89 -79.44 -32.72
CA ALA A 71 36.10 -78.52 -33.54
C ALA A 71 34.62 -78.53 -33.13
N LEU A 72 34.07 -79.72 -32.86
CA LEU A 72 32.70 -79.88 -32.38
C LEU A 72 32.53 -79.19 -31.01
N PHE A 73 33.43 -79.46 -30.08
CA PHE A 73 33.43 -78.87 -28.75
C PHE A 73 33.56 -77.34 -28.80
N TYR A 74 34.49 -76.83 -29.61
CA TYR A 74 34.73 -75.40 -29.80
C TYR A 74 33.48 -74.69 -30.36
N VAL A 75 32.88 -75.22 -31.43
CA VAL A 75 31.69 -74.62 -32.04
C VAL A 75 30.49 -74.67 -31.11
N LEU A 76 30.35 -75.73 -30.31
CA LEU A 76 29.26 -75.84 -29.35
C LEU A 76 29.45 -74.92 -28.15
N ILE A 77 30.67 -74.78 -27.62
CA ILE A 77 30.90 -74.10 -26.34
C ILE A 77 31.21 -72.62 -26.50
N LEU A 78 31.87 -72.21 -27.58
CA LEU A 78 32.22 -70.81 -27.81
C LEU A 78 30.99 -69.88 -27.76
N PRO A 79 29.82 -70.21 -28.35
CA PRO A 79 28.63 -69.35 -28.25
C PRO A 79 28.15 -69.14 -26.81
N TYR A 80 28.24 -70.17 -25.95
CA TYR A 80 27.83 -70.04 -24.55
C TYR A 80 28.83 -69.22 -23.73
N ILE A 81 30.12 -69.34 -24.02
CA ILE A 81 31.16 -68.48 -23.41
C ILE A 81 30.93 -67.02 -23.83
N MET A 82 30.69 -66.76 -25.12
CA MET A 82 30.38 -65.41 -25.62
C MET A 82 29.11 -64.85 -24.95
N TRP A 83 28.04 -65.66 -24.87
CA TRP A 83 26.82 -65.27 -24.19
C TRP A 83 27.03 -64.93 -22.71
N LEU A 84 27.91 -65.67 -22.01
CA LEU A 84 28.26 -65.37 -20.63
C LEU A 84 28.95 -64.01 -20.50
N PHE A 85 29.91 -63.72 -21.38
CA PHE A 85 30.57 -62.40 -21.41
C PHE A 85 29.59 -61.28 -21.73
N ASP A 86 28.71 -61.46 -22.72
CA ASP A 86 27.66 -60.49 -23.07
C ASP A 86 26.70 -60.26 -21.89
N ARG A 87 26.38 -61.30 -21.13
CA ARG A 87 25.53 -61.18 -19.93
C ARG A 87 26.20 -60.38 -18.82
N ILE A 88 27.51 -60.55 -18.61
CA ILE A 88 28.27 -59.78 -17.63
C ILE A 88 28.39 -58.33 -18.09
N ALA A 89 28.73 -58.10 -19.36
CA ALA A 89 28.86 -56.77 -19.94
C ALA A 89 27.54 -56.00 -19.93
N SER A 90 26.43 -56.65 -20.32
CA SER A 90 25.10 -56.03 -20.31
C SER A 90 24.68 -55.60 -18.90
N LYS A 91 24.98 -56.38 -17.86
CA LYS A 91 24.71 -55.98 -16.47
C LYS A 91 25.44 -54.70 -16.09
N ALA A 92 26.70 -54.55 -16.49
CA ALA A 92 27.48 -53.34 -16.25
C ALA A 92 26.91 -52.13 -17.02
N VAL A 93 26.46 -52.33 -18.26
CA VAL A 93 25.84 -51.28 -19.08
C VAL A 93 24.50 -50.83 -18.50
N VAL A 94 23.66 -51.76 -18.05
CA VAL A 94 22.37 -51.46 -17.42
C VAL A 94 22.59 -50.66 -16.13
N GLY A 95 23.47 -51.11 -15.24
CA GLY A 95 23.78 -50.39 -14.01
C GLY A 95 24.34 -48.99 -14.27
N ARG A 96 25.15 -48.80 -15.32
CA ARG A 96 25.61 -47.46 -15.72
C ARG A 96 24.46 -46.57 -16.17
N LYS A 97 23.54 -47.09 -16.99
CA LYS A 97 22.36 -46.33 -17.44
C LYS A 97 21.45 -45.94 -16.27
N GLU A 98 21.26 -46.84 -15.32
CA GLU A 98 20.48 -46.61 -14.12
C GLU A 98 21.10 -45.51 -13.25
N ASN A 99 22.40 -45.56 -12.98
CA ASN A 99 23.11 -44.50 -12.25
C ASN A 99 22.98 -43.13 -12.92
N VAL A 100 23.07 -43.06 -14.27
CA VAL A 100 22.90 -41.80 -15.01
C VAL A 100 21.47 -41.29 -14.87
N LEU A 101 20.47 -42.17 -14.94
CA LEU A 101 19.07 -41.80 -14.74
C LEU A 101 18.83 -41.27 -13.32
N GLU A 102 19.38 -41.93 -12.30
CA GLU A 102 19.28 -41.49 -10.91
C GLU A 102 19.91 -40.11 -10.69
N GLN A 103 21.07 -39.85 -11.28
CA GLN A 103 21.71 -38.52 -11.26
C GLN A 103 20.82 -37.46 -11.90
N GLN A 104 20.25 -37.74 -13.08
CA GLN A 104 19.34 -36.81 -13.75
C GLN A 104 18.07 -36.54 -12.93
N LEU A 105 17.51 -37.56 -12.29
CA LEU A 105 16.35 -37.42 -11.40
C LEU A 105 16.69 -36.61 -10.15
N PHE A 106 17.86 -36.83 -9.57
CA PHE A 106 18.34 -36.05 -8.43
C PHE A 106 18.51 -34.58 -8.79
N ASP A 107 19.12 -34.29 -9.95
CA ASP A 107 19.29 -32.92 -10.44
C ASP A 107 17.94 -32.24 -10.71
N LEU A 108 16.99 -32.96 -11.33
CA LEU A 108 15.65 -32.43 -11.59
C LEU A 108 14.91 -32.11 -10.30
N ARG A 109 14.95 -33.01 -9.31
CA ARG A 109 14.37 -32.77 -7.97
C ARG A 109 15.03 -31.59 -7.27
N SER A 110 16.35 -31.45 -7.42
CA SER A 110 17.09 -30.34 -6.84
C SER A 110 16.69 -29.01 -7.48
N LYS A 111 16.54 -28.97 -8.81
CA LYS A 111 16.03 -27.81 -9.56
C LYS A 111 14.59 -27.45 -9.16
N GLN A 112 13.72 -28.46 -9.02
CA GLN A 112 12.34 -28.23 -8.58
C GLN A 112 12.31 -27.62 -7.17
N ARG A 113 13.08 -28.18 -6.23
CA ARG A 113 13.19 -27.63 -4.87
C ARG A 113 13.71 -26.19 -4.89
N LEU A 114 14.71 -25.90 -5.73
CA LEU A 114 15.25 -24.55 -5.85
C LEU A 114 14.19 -23.56 -6.38
N ALA A 115 13.45 -23.93 -7.42
CA ALA A 115 12.36 -23.12 -7.95
C ALA A 115 11.23 -22.90 -6.93
N GLU A 116 10.86 -23.93 -6.15
CA GLU A 116 9.87 -23.80 -5.07
C GLU A 116 10.35 -22.84 -3.96
N GLN A 117 11.63 -22.91 -3.58
CA GLN A 117 12.20 -21.98 -2.59
C GLN A 117 12.26 -20.55 -3.15
N GLU A 118 12.59 -20.38 -4.43
CA GLU A 118 12.63 -19.08 -5.09
C GLU A 118 11.24 -18.44 -5.17
N SER A 119 10.22 -19.20 -5.56
CA SER A 119 8.81 -18.74 -5.55
C SER A 119 8.38 -18.32 -4.14
N ARG A 120 8.67 -19.12 -3.11
CA ARG A 120 8.36 -18.75 -1.72
C ARG A 120 9.08 -17.47 -1.30
N LEU A 121 10.31 -17.28 -1.75
CA LEU A 121 11.10 -16.09 -1.45
C LEU A 121 10.52 -14.86 -2.14
N GLU A 122 10.02 -14.99 -3.37
CA GLU A 122 9.27 -13.93 -4.05
C GLU A 122 7.96 -13.60 -3.34
N ASP A 123 7.18 -14.60 -2.90
CA ASP A 123 5.94 -14.39 -2.14
C ASP A 123 6.21 -13.64 -0.83
N ILE A 124 7.27 -14.04 -0.11
CA ILE A 124 7.71 -13.35 1.12
C ILE A 124 8.10 -11.90 0.79
N ARG A 125 8.86 -11.67 -0.28
CA ARG A 125 9.23 -10.30 -0.72
C ARG A 125 8.02 -9.46 -1.09
N ALA A 126 7.04 -10.04 -1.78
CA ALA A 126 5.79 -9.37 -2.13
C ALA A 126 5.01 -8.98 -0.87
N SER A 127 4.89 -9.90 0.08
CA SER A 127 4.26 -9.64 1.38
C SER A 127 4.98 -8.55 2.18
N PHE A 128 6.32 -8.53 2.19
CA PHE A 128 7.09 -7.44 2.81
C PHE A 128 6.85 -6.09 2.12
N ARG A 129 6.74 -6.05 0.78
CA ARG A 129 6.40 -4.83 0.04
C ARG A 129 5.00 -4.34 0.38
N GLU A 130 4.01 -5.23 0.37
CA GLU A 130 2.65 -4.91 0.76
C GLU A 130 2.60 -4.38 2.20
N THR A 131 3.30 -5.03 3.13
CA THR A 131 3.41 -4.58 4.52
C THR A 131 4.07 -3.19 4.62
N ALA A 132 5.11 -2.92 3.83
CA ALA A 132 5.76 -1.61 3.80
C ALA A 132 4.83 -0.52 3.23
N ASP A 133 4.04 -0.83 2.21
CA ASP A 133 3.07 0.10 1.64
C ASP A 133 1.88 0.33 2.57
N LEU A 134 1.42 -0.71 3.28
CA LEU A 134 0.43 -0.59 4.35
C LEU A 134 0.95 0.30 5.50
N ASN A 135 2.20 0.12 5.92
CA ASN A 135 2.83 0.97 6.94
C ASN A 135 2.92 2.43 6.51
N LYS A 136 3.28 2.71 5.25
CA LYS A 136 3.24 4.09 4.71
C LYS A 136 1.83 4.65 4.72
N LYS A 137 0.82 3.84 4.38
CA LYS A 137 -0.58 4.28 4.40
C LYS A 137 -1.05 4.58 5.82
N ILE A 138 -0.63 3.78 6.81
CA ILE A 138 -0.90 4.03 8.22
C ILE A 138 -0.27 5.36 8.65
N ASP A 139 0.97 5.63 8.26
CA ASP A 139 1.68 6.88 8.59
C ASP A 139 0.97 8.12 7.98
N ILE A 140 0.56 8.02 6.71
CA ILE A 140 -0.23 9.07 6.03
C ILE A 140 -1.59 9.27 6.72
N LEU A 141 -2.27 8.20 7.12
CA LEU A 141 -3.56 8.32 7.82
C LEU A 141 -3.37 8.91 9.23
N SER A 142 -2.29 8.54 9.93
CA SER A 142 -1.98 9.09 11.25
C SER A 142 -1.72 10.58 11.19
N THR A 143 -0.94 11.03 10.21
CA THR A 143 -0.68 12.46 9.98
C THR A 143 -1.95 13.23 9.60
N GLN A 144 -2.82 12.64 8.76
CA GLN A 144 -4.12 13.24 8.44
C GLN A 144 -5.05 13.34 9.66
N ILE A 145 -5.04 12.35 10.56
CA ILE A 145 -5.81 12.41 11.81
C ILE A 145 -5.27 13.54 12.68
N GLU A 146 -3.95 13.67 12.84
CA GLU A 146 -3.35 14.74 13.65
C GLU A 146 -3.70 16.15 13.08
N GLU A 147 -3.67 16.32 11.77
CA GLU A 147 -4.10 17.58 11.12
C GLU A 147 -5.59 17.87 11.34
N ARG A 148 -6.43 16.83 11.28
CA ARG A 148 -7.87 16.96 11.52
C ARG A 148 -8.15 17.30 12.98
N ASP A 149 -7.44 16.71 13.93
CA ASP A 149 -7.59 17.02 15.35
C ASP A 149 -7.19 18.48 15.63
N LYS A 150 -6.08 18.96 15.06
CA LYS A 150 -5.70 20.39 15.12
C LYS A 150 -6.77 21.29 14.52
N THR A 151 -7.36 20.88 13.40
CA THR A 151 -8.43 21.66 12.76
C THR A 151 -9.69 21.70 13.63
N ILE A 152 -10.05 20.58 14.25
CA ILE A 152 -11.18 20.49 15.19
C ILE A 152 -10.94 21.39 16.40
N GLU A 153 -9.73 21.39 16.96
CA GLU A 153 -9.36 22.26 18.08
C GLU A 153 -9.51 23.74 17.71
N VAL A 154 -8.99 24.16 16.55
CA VAL A 154 -9.16 25.54 16.05
C VAL A 154 -10.65 25.87 15.87
N LEU A 155 -11.42 25.01 15.21
CA LEU A 155 -12.85 25.24 15.01
C LEU A 155 -13.64 25.29 16.32
N GLN A 156 -13.26 24.50 17.33
CA GLN A 156 -13.87 24.56 18.67
C GLN A 156 -13.60 25.90 19.34
N THR A 157 -12.35 26.39 19.27
CA THR A 157 -12.02 27.72 19.83
C THR A 157 -12.76 28.84 19.10
N GLU A 158 -12.84 28.77 17.76
CA GLU A 158 -13.63 29.74 16.98
C GLU A 158 -15.11 29.68 17.35
N LEU A 159 -15.68 28.49 17.52
CA LEU A 159 -17.08 28.31 17.93
C LEU A 159 -17.35 28.88 19.33
N GLU A 160 -16.44 28.68 20.28
CA GLU A 160 -16.55 29.24 21.63
C GLU A 160 -16.48 30.78 21.60
N THR A 161 -15.56 31.36 20.82
CA THR A 161 -15.49 32.82 20.65
C THR A 161 -16.74 33.39 20.00
N ALA A 162 -17.27 32.73 18.96
CA ALA A 162 -18.50 33.15 18.30
C ALA A 162 -19.72 33.06 19.23
N GLN A 163 -19.77 32.05 20.10
CA GLN A 163 -20.82 31.91 21.12
C GLN A 163 -20.74 33.00 22.21
N ASP A 164 -19.52 33.35 22.65
CA ASP A 164 -19.32 34.46 23.59
C ASP A 164 -19.74 35.80 22.96
N ASP A 165 -19.32 36.06 21.72
CA ASP A 165 -19.72 37.26 20.97
C ASP A 165 -21.23 37.33 20.78
N GLN A 166 -21.89 36.21 20.44
CA GLN A 166 -23.34 36.13 20.34
C GLN A 166 -24.01 36.46 21.68
N SER A 167 -23.46 35.94 22.79
CA SER A 167 -23.99 36.20 24.14
C SER A 167 -23.82 37.68 24.54
N ARG A 168 -22.67 38.28 24.24
CA ARG A 168 -22.41 39.71 24.46
C ARG A 168 -23.36 40.58 23.64
N LEU A 169 -23.56 40.26 22.37
CA LEU A 169 -24.52 40.96 21.50
C LEU A 169 -25.94 40.83 22.03
N GLN A 170 -26.36 39.64 22.47
CA GLN A 170 -27.68 39.43 23.03
C GLN A 170 -27.89 40.24 24.32
N ASN A 171 -26.88 40.31 25.20
CA ASN A 171 -26.92 41.14 26.41
C ASN A 171 -26.97 42.63 26.07
N PHE A 172 -26.18 43.09 25.10
CA PHE A 172 -26.23 44.47 24.62
C PHE A 172 -27.62 44.83 24.08
N LEU A 173 -28.20 43.96 23.25
CA LEU A 173 -29.56 44.15 22.71
C LEU A 173 -30.62 44.18 23.81
N ARG A 174 -30.52 43.32 24.83
CA ARG A 174 -31.43 43.35 25.99
C ARG A 174 -31.35 44.67 26.75
N HIS A 175 -30.15 45.12 27.08
CA HIS A 175 -29.96 46.40 27.77
C HIS A 175 -30.45 47.60 26.94
N GLN A 176 -30.27 47.55 25.62
CA GLN A 176 -30.80 48.58 24.72
C GLN A 176 -32.33 48.55 24.66
N ASN A 177 -32.94 47.36 24.62
CA ASN A 177 -34.39 47.22 24.50
C ASN A 177 -35.11 47.63 25.80
N ASP A 178 -34.59 47.27 26.98
CA ASP A 178 -35.14 47.68 28.29
C ASP A 178 -35.08 49.21 28.52
N ASN A 179 -34.12 49.88 27.88
CA ASN A 179 -33.99 51.34 27.91
C ASN A 179 -34.81 52.05 26.82
N SER A 180 -35.34 51.33 25.83
CA SER A 180 -36.13 51.91 24.75
C SER A 180 -37.62 52.00 25.12
N LEU A 181 -38.25 53.16 24.84
CA LEU A 181 -39.70 53.33 24.99
C LEU A 181 -40.42 52.42 23.99
N THR A 182 -41.36 51.60 24.46
CA THR A 182 -42.22 50.81 23.57
C THR A 182 -43.07 51.74 22.70
N GLU A 183 -43.43 51.38 21.48
CA GLU A 183 -44.25 52.23 20.59
C GLU A 183 -45.55 52.72 21.26
N LYS A 184 -46.23 51.87 22.04
CA LYS A 184 -47.40 52.26 22.84
C LYS A 184 -47.08 53.31 23.92
N GLN A 185 -45.90 53.24 24.54
CA GLN A 185 -45.44 54.23 25.53
C GLN A 185 -45.08 55.56 24.86
N LYS A 186 -44.49 55.52 23.65
CA LYS A 186 -44.24 56.73 22.86
C LYS A 186 -45.54 57.43 22.48
N GLU A 187 -46.56 56.69 22.02
CA GLU A 187 -47.87 57.26 21.72
C GLU A 187 -48.57 57.86 22.94
N ASP A 188 -48.51 57.17 24.09
CA ASP A 188 -49.06 57.67 25.35
C ASP A 188 -48.31 58.92 25.85
N PHE A 189 -46.98 58.93 25.75
CA PHE A 189 -46.17 60.09 26.13
C PHE A 189 -46.39 61.25 25.18
N ALA A 190 -46.58 61.03 23.88
CA ALA A 190 -46.95 62.07 22.93
C ALA A 190 -48.28 62.74 23.29
N LYS A 191 -49.32 61.96 23.62
CA LYS A 191 -50.62 62.50 24.09
C LYS A 191 -50.48 63.29 25.38
N LYS A 192 -49.72 62.77 26.35
CA LYS A 192 -49.45 63.45 27.62
C LYS A 192 -48.64 64.73 27.41
N TYR A 193 -47.73 64.75 26.43
CA TYR A 193 -46.96 65.95 26.09
C TYR A 193 -47.85 67.05 25.52
N GLU A 194 -48.83 66.71 24.68
CA GLU A 194 -49.82 67.68 24.21
C GLU A 194 -50.61 68.31 25.37
N SER A 195 -51.06 67.49 26.33
CA SER A 195 -51.73 68.01 27.53
C SER A 195 -50.82 68.82 28.45
N PHE A 196 -49.52 68.52 28.44
CA PHE A 196 -48.52 69.22 29.21
C PHE A 196 -48.25 70.62 28.64
N LYS A 197 -48.28 70.81 27.32
CA LYS A 197 -48.12 72.12 26.67
C LYS A 197 -49.16 73.15 27.12
N THR A 198 -50.36 72.70 27.50
CA THR A 198 -51.43 73.57 28.01
C THR A 198 -51.41 73.76 29.53
N SER A 199 -50.46 73.14 30.23
CA SER A 199 -50.33 73.25 31.68
C SER A 199 -49.46 74.44 32.07
N ASP A 200 -49.76 75.05 33.22
CA ASP A 200 -48.95 76.11 33.85
C ASP A 200 -47.48 75.70 34.07
N LEU A 201 -47.20 74.39 34.14
CA LEU A 201 -45.83 73.88 34.26
C LEU A 201 -44.99 74.06 32.99
N TYR A 202 -45.61 74.21 31.83
CA TYR A 202 -44.89 74.33 30.56
C TYR A 202 -44.00 75.58 30.50
N GLU A 203 -44.45 76.68 31.09
CA GLU A 203 -43.70 77.95 31.13
C GLU A 203 -42.35 77.80 31.85
N PHE A 204 -42.34 77.02 32.94
CA PHE A 204 -41.16 76.74 33.75
C PHE A 204 -40.29 75.61 33.19
N PHE A 205 -40.82 74.84 32.23
CA PHE A 205 -40.18 73.61 31.73
C PHE A 205 -38.84 73.88 31.05
N LYS A 206 -38.67 75.04 30.40
CA LYS A 206 -37.39 75.42 29.78
C LYS A 206 -36.27 75.52 30.79
N GLU A 207 -36.54 76.21 31.88
CA GLU A 207 -35.56 76.54 32.92
C GLU A 207 -35.18 75.28 33.68
N VAL A 208 -36.20 74.56 34.19
CA VAL A 208 -36.05 73.25 34.84
C VAL A 208 -35.32 72.28 33.92
N GLY A 209 -35.75 72.19 32.66
CA GLY A 209 -35.19 71.23 31.74
C GLY A 209 -33.73 71.50 31.38
N SER A 210 -33.36 72.78 31.28
CA SER A 210 -31.98 73.18 31.01
C SER A 210 -31.03 72.95 32.18
N GLU A 211 -31.48 73.18 33.43
CA GLU A 211 -30.67 72.96 34.63
C GLU A 211 -30.50 71.47 34.93
N ILE A 212 -31.57 70.67 34.80
CA ILE A 212 -31.50 69.22 34.96
C ILE A 212 -30.56 68.61 33.92
N SER A 213 -30.70 68.99 32.64
CA SER A 213 -29.86 68.47 31.57
C SER A 213 -28.37 68.83 31.68
N ARG A 214 -28.01 69.88 32.43
CA ARG A 214 -26.63 70.38 32.54
C ARG A 214 -25.94 70.02 33.85
N ARG A 215 -26.71 70.02 34.95
CA ARG A 215 -26.18 69.97 36.32
C ARG A 215 -26.92 68.98 37.20
N ASN A 216 -27.92 68.26 36.68
CA ASN A 216 -28.80 67.40 37.44
C ASN A 216 -29.41 68.13 38.66
N SER A 217 -29.74 69.41 38.51
CA SER A 217 -30.31 70.24 39.59
C SER A 217 -31.54 70.98 39.11
N VAL A 218 -32.40 71.37 40.05
CA VAL A 218 -33.52 72.28 39.80
C VAL A 218 -33.06 73.75 39.99
N PRO A 219 -33.73 74.73 39.35
CA PRO A 219 -33.34 76.14 39.49
C PRO A 219 -33.48 76.64 40.94
N ASN A 220 -32.44 77.30 41.46
CA ASN A 220 -32.36 77.73 42.87
C ASN A 220 -33.44 78.74 43.31
N ASN A 221 -34.08 79.44 42.37
CA ASN A 221 -35.09 80.47 42.62
C ASN A 221 -36.52 80.00 42.29
N MET A 222 -36.73 78.70 42.12
CA MET A 222 -38.03 78.13 41.79
C MET A 222 -38.82 77.80 43.05
N ASP A 223 -40.12 78.05 43.03
CA ASP A 223 -41.04 77.67 44.11
C ASP A 223 -41.03 76.16 44.30
N ASP A 224 -40.84 75.70 45.55
CA ASP A 224 -40.86 74.29 45.94
C ASP A 224 -42.15 73.60 45.46
N LEU A 225 -43.27 74.33 45.40
CA LEU A 225 -44.54 73.82 44.88
C LEU A 225 -44.47 73.46 43.39
N ILE A 226 -43.68 74.18 42.59
CA ILE A 226 -43.48 73.89 41.16
C ILE A 226 -42.61 72.65 40.99
N ILE A 227 -41.54 72.52 41.78
CA ILE A 227 -40.67 71.35 41.78
C ILE A 227 -41.46 70.09 42.16
N GLU A 228 -42.29 70.17 43.21
CA GLU A 228 -43.15 69.06 43.62
C GLU A 228 -44.22 68.73 42.57
N LYS A 229 -44.78 69.71 41.87
CA LYS A 229 -45.69 69.45 40.73
C LYS A 229 -44.99 68.73 39.58
N PHE A 230 -43.74 69.04 39.26
CA PHE A 230 -42.96 68.31 38.26
C PHE A 230 -42.67 66.87 38.67
N ARG A 231 -42.46 66.62 39.98
CA ARG A 231 -42.33 65.27 40.54
C ARG A 231 -43.63 64.50 40.47
N HIS A 232 -44.73 65.11 40.90
CA HIS A 232 -46.04 64.47 40.91
C HIS A 232 -46.55 64.16 39.49
N THR A 233 -46.17 64.97 38.50
CA THR A 233 -46.47 64.69 37.08
C THR A 233 -45.53 63.68 36.44
N ASP A 234 -44.61 63.10 37.21
CA ASP A 234 -43.65 62.07 36.80
C ASP A 234 -42.76 62.55 35.65
N ILE A 235 -42.37 63.83 35.67
CA ILE A 235 -41.46 64.42 34.67
C ILE A 235 -40.02 64.39 35.22
N ILE A 236 -39.85 64.66 36.51
CA ILE A 236 -38.56 64.63 37.19
C ILE A 236 -38.64 63.71 38.41
N ARG A 237 -37.49 63.14 38.80
CA ARG A 237 -37.35 62.36 40.03
C ARG A 237 -36.15 62.86 40.82
N GLU A 238 -36.28 62.83 42.14
CA GLU A 238 -35.20 63.09 43.09
C GLU A 238 -34.44 61.79 43.32
N VAL A 239 -33.12 61.82 43.13
CA VAL A 239 -32.23 60.69 43.39
C VAL A 239 -31.28 61.09 44.52
N ARG A 240 -31.21 60.24 45.55
CA ARG A 240 -30.31 60.41 46.69
C ARG A 240 -29.15 59.44 46.53
N ASP A 241 -27.96 60.00 46.38
CA ASP A 241 -26.72 59.23 46.36
C ASP A 241 -26.23 59.09 47.80
N GLU A 242 -26.38 57.88 48.36
CA GLU A 242 -26.01 57.55 49.73
C GLU A 242 -24.49 57.60 49.96
N GLU A 243 -23.67 57.41 48.92
CA GLU A 243 -22.21 57.44 49.04
C GLU A 243 -21.66 58.87 49.13
N ASN A 244 -22.26 59.81 48.40
CA ASN A 244 -21.77 61.20 48.29
C ASN A 244 -22.57 62.23 49.10
N GLN A 245 -23.63 61.80 49.81
CA GLN A 245 -24.59 62.68 50.53
C GLN A 245 -25.15 63.82 49.68
N ARG A 246 -25.32 63.59 48.37
CA ARG A 246 -25.85 64.58 47.43
C ARG A 246 -27.24 64.16 46.95
N THR A 247 -28.14 65.13 46.94
CA THR A 247 -29.46 64.99 46.33
C THR A 247 -29.44 65.70 44.98
N TYR A 248 -29.80 65.01 43.91
CA TYR A 248 -29.88 65.56 42.57
C TYR A 248 -31.19 65.16 41.88
N TYR A 249 -31.53 65.85 40.81
CA TYR A 249 -32.75 65.64 40.05
C TYR A 249 -32.42 65.12 38.65
N GLU A 250 -33.14 64.09 38.23
CA GLU A 250 -33.05 63.53 36.89
C GLU A 250 -34.42 63.54 36.22
N PHE A 251 -34.44 63.54 34.88
CA PHE A 251 -35.66 63.26 34.17
C PHE A 251 -36.08 61.79 34.33
N THR A 252 -37.38 61.56 34.37
CA THR A 252 -37.93 60.22 34.17
C THR A 252 -37.92 59.86 32.68
N LYS A 253 -38.21 58.61 32.31
CA LYS A 253 -38.39 58.21 30.90
C LYS A 253 -39.41 59.10 30.15
N LYS A 254 -40.43 59.60 30.87
CA LYS A 254 -41.43 60.54 30.36
C LYS A 254 -40.85 61.95 30.24
N GLY A 255 -40.12 62.43 31.25
CA GLY A 255 -39.45 63.73 31.22
C GLY A 255 -38.41 63.86 30.11
N GLU A 256 -37.62 62.81 29.86
CA GLU A 256 -36.64 62.77 28.77
C GLU A 256 -37.32 62.87 27.40
N PHE A 257 -38.43 62.15 27.21
CA PHE A 257 -39.25 62.26 26.00
C PHE A 257 -39.78 63.69 25.82
N PHE A 258 -40.32 64.29 26.89
CA PHE A 258 -40.87 65.66 26.86
C PHE A 258 -39.79 66.70 26.55
N TRP A 259 -38.61 66.54 27.14
CA TRP A 259 -37.46 67.43 26.92
C TRP A 259 -36.92 67.31 25.49
N LYS A 260 -36.83 66.09 24.96
CA LYS A 260 -36.44 65.83 23.57
C LYS A 260 -37.42 66.51 22.59
N GLU A 261 -38.72 66.29 22.77
CA GLU A 261 -39.77 66.93 21.95
C GLU A 261 -39.74 68.47 22.09
N TYR A 262 -39.52 68.99 23.30
CA TYR A 262 -39.39 70.43 23.55
C TYR A 262 -38.19 71.07 22.82
N ILE A 263 -37.01 70.45 22.89
CA ILE A 263 -35.81 70.94 22.18
C ILE A 263 -36.00 70.85 20.66
N LEU A 264 -36.58 69.76 20.16
CA LEU A 264 -36.86 69.58 18.74
C LEU A 264 -37.78 70.69 18.22
N ASN A 265 -38.87 70.97 18.94
CA ASN A 265 -39.80 72.05 18.61
C ASN A 265 -39.15 73.46 18.70
N LEU A 266 -38.27 73.71 19.67
CA LEU A 266 -37.50 74.96 19.75
C LEU A 266 -36.53 75.17 18.58
N LYS A 267 -35.88 74.10 18.09
CA LYS A 267 -34.98 74.16 16.93
C LYS A 267 -35.72 74.45 15.63
N ILE A 268 -36.99 74.05 15.53
CA ILE A 268 -37.85 74.33 14.37
C ILE A 268 -38.29 75.81 14.34
N VAL A 269 -38.52 76.43 15.51
CA VAL A 269 -38.93 77.85 15.62
C VAL A 269 -37.76 78.83 15.44
N ARG A 270 -36.52 78.43 15.78
CA ARG A 270 -35.29 79.25 15.61
C ARG A 270 -34.55 79.00 14.28
N LYS A 271 -35.26 78.89 13.15
CA LYS A 271 -34.58 79.16 11.87
C LYS A 271 -34.37 80.67 11.75
N PRO A 272 -33.14 81.18 11.54
CA PRO A 272 -32.95 82.58 11.20
C PRO A 272 -33.59 82.87 9.84
N ASP A 273 -34.27 84.01 9.74
CA ASP A 273 -34.70 84.61 8.47
C ASP A 273 -33.44 84.84 7.61
N PRO A 274 -33.35 84.34 6.35
CA PRO A 274 -32.17 84.45 5.52
C PRO A 274 -32.01 85.85 4.90
N LYS A 275 -32.07 86.90 5.73
CA LYS A 275 -31.81 88.28 5.35
C LYS A 275 -31.07 89.00 6.48
N ASP A 276 -29.84 88.59 6.75
CA ASP A 276 -28.84 89.49 7.32
C ASP A 276 -27.41 89.08 6.92
N ASP A 277 -27.26 88.61 5.67
CA ASP A 277 -26.00 88.74 4.95
C ASP A 277 -26.06 90.05 4.15
N LEU A 278 -25.78 91.17 4.82
CA LEU A 278 -25.25 92.35 4.14
C LEU A 278 -23.73 92.33 4.30
N PRO A 279 -22.96 92.45 3.20
CA PRO A 279 -21.52 92.34 3.24
C PRO A 279 -20.93 93.72 3.55
N PHE A 280 -20.50 93.95 4.79
CA PHE A 280 -19.42 94.90 5.11
C PHE A 280 -18.72 94.48 6.40
#